data_AF-A0A9D7Q1F2-F1
#
_entry.id   AF-A0A9D7Q1F2-F1
#
_cell.length_a   1.000
_cell.length_b   1.000
_cell.length_c   1.000
_cell.angle_alpha   90.00
_cell.angle_beta   90.00
_cell.angle_gamma   90.00
#
_symmetry.space_group_name_H-M   'P 1'
#
loop_
_entity.id
_entity.type
_entity.pdbx_description
1 polymer ?
#
loop_
_entity_poly.entity_id
_entity_poly.type
_entity_poly.pdbx_seq_one_letter_code
_entity_poly.pdbx_strand_id
1 'polypeptide(L)'
;MGDQNSDGYDDFLLLELDSNRGSQGKACLFYGGNPILTVPAVKFPFETSRSVISCDINRDGKRDIILQKKGSYYPPVLDIYFGGSDIDTTVDLSFTWHDSLIKYLEFWFDYFDFNGDGFSELFLVTGKTSLYSSYGIKSLYIIKTQPPFNLNNYSLIQFYPDTSYQVPSLVYSSADLDGDGKTDFSFQMSKKFAPADSPAVKRRMYYGNENFDLSQYYEITDTFIILKGCI
;
A
#
# COMPACT_ATOMS: atom_id res chain seq x y z
N MET A 1 -9.46 9.74 5.94
CA MET A 1 -8.55 10.18 7.01
C MET A 1 -9.18 10.06 8.39
N GLY A 2 -10.51 9.87 8.49
CA GLY A 2 -11.20 10.09 9.76
C GLY A 2 -11.30 11.59 10.04
N ASP A 3 -11.96 11.96 11.13
CA ASP A 3 -12.09 13.34 11.59
C ASP A 3 -10.78 13.83 12.23
N GLN A 4 -10.00 14.66 11.54
CA GLN A 4 -8.69 15.16 12.01
C GLN A 4 -8.83 16.41 12.86
N ASN A 5 -9.78 17.30 12.55
CA ASN A 5 -9.99 18.58 13.22
C ASN A 5 -11.06 18.54 14.33
N SER A 6 -11.65 17.37 14.58
CA SER A 6 -12.70 17.13 15.58
C SER A 6 -14.00 17.90 15.33
N ASP A 7 -14.37 18.09 14.06
CA ASP A 7 -15.61 18.76 13.66
C ASP A 7 -16.81 17.81 13.45
N GLY A 8 -16.59 16.51 13.62
CA GLY A 8 -17.59 15.46 13.47
C GLY A 8 -17.75 14.92 12.04
N TYR A 9 -16.93 15.37 11.09
CA TYR A 9 -16.94 14.90 9.71
C TYR A 9 -15.61 14.21 9.35
N ASP A 10 -15.69 13.17 8.52
CA ASP A 10 -14.48 12.52 8.02
C ASP A 10 -13.74 13.42 7.02
N ASP A 11 -12.42 13.54 7.23
CA ASP A 11 -11.51 14.23 6.34
C ASP A 11 -10.94 13.29 5.27
N PHE A 12 -10.37 13.87 4.21
CA PHE A 12 -9.89 13.09 3.07
C PHE A 12 -8.67 13.70 2.38
N LEU A 13 -7.94 12.84 1.67
CA LEU A 13 -6.81 13.23 0.82
C LEU A 13 -7.22 13.18 -0.64
N LEU A 14 -6.81 14.19 -1.40
CA LEU A 14 -6.81 14.16 -2.87
C LEU A 14 -5.38 14.29 -3.38
N LEU A 15 -5.04 13.54 -4.42
CA LEU A 15 -3.72 13.62 -5.04
C LEU A 15 -3.75 14.59 -6.23
N GLU A 16 -3.03 15.70 -6.11
CA GLU A 16 -2.79 16.68 -7.17
C GLU A 16 -1.48 16.30 -7.89
N LEU A 17 -1.56 15.77 -9.12
CA LEU A 17 -0.38 15.40 -9.91
C LEU A 17 0.26 16.65 -10.56
N ASP A 18 1.60 16.73 -10.54
CA ASP A 18 2.33 17.87 -11.13
C ASP A 18 2.13 17.98 -12.65
N SER A 19 1.83 16.87 -13.32
CA SER A 19 1.43 16.85 -14.72
C SER A 19 0.55 15.64 -15.01
N ASN A 20 -0.24 15.71 -16.09
CA ASN A 20 -1.14 14.62 -16.52
C ASN A 20 -0.42 13.30 -16.82
N ARG A 21 0.92 13.30 -16.91
CA ARG A 21 1.77 12.13 -17.15
C ARG A 21 2.80 11.88 -16.05
N GLY A 22 2.83 12.74 -15.03
CA GLY A 22 3.80 12.65 -13.93
C GLY A 22 3.32 11.69 -12.85
N SER A 23 4.24 10.98 -12.22
CA SER A 23 3.96 10.21 -11.01
C SER A 23 3.99 11.07 -9.75
N GLN A 24 4.71 12.20 -9.78
CA GLN A 24 4.93 13.12 -8.66
C GLN A 24 3.76 14.09 -8.49
N GLY A 25 3.62 14.62 -7.27
CA GLY A 25 2.53 15.54 -6.98
C GLY A 25 2.48 15.99 -5.52
N LYS A 26 1.29 16.35 -5.09
CA LYS A 26 0.97 16.77 -3.73
C LYS A 26 -0.25 16.01 -3.22
N ALA A 27 -0.15 15.40 -2.04
CA ALA A 27 -1.29 14.90 -1.31
C ALA A 27 -1.90 16.10 -0.58
N CYS A 28 -3.14 16.43 -0.91
CA CYS A 28 -3.85 17.59 -0.40
C CYS A 28 -4.87 17.13 0.63
N LEU A 29 -4.67 17.51 1.90
CA LEU A 29 -5.64 17.28 2.97
C LEU A 29 -6.77 18.29 2.87
N PHE A 30 -8.00 17.79 2.85
CA PHE A 30 -9.21 18.60 2.96
C PHE A 30 -9.95 18.18 4.22
N TYR A 31 -10.37 19.18 5.00
CA TYR A 31 -11.34 18.94 6.04
C TYR A 31 -12.70 18.64 5.43
N GLY A 32 -13.43 17.71 6.02
CA GLY A 32 -14.81 17.39 5.71
C GLY A 32 -15.74 18.56 6.05
N GLY A 33 -17.04 18.26 6.11
CA GLY A 33 -18.06 19.23 6.49
C GLY A 33 -19.10 19.51 5.42
N ASN A 34 -20.07 20.36 5.76
CA ASN A 34 -21.16 20.76 4.87
C ASN A 34 -21.39 22.29 4.97
N PRO A 35 -20.91 23.08 3.99
CA PRO A 35 -20.23 22.66 2.77
C PRO A 35 -18.75 22.32 2.99
N ILE A 36 -18.18 21.51 2.09
CA ILE A 36 -16.73 21.26 2.01
C ILE A 36 -16.04 22.51 1.42
N LEU A 37 -14.91 22.91 2.00
CA LEU A 37 -14.05 23.95 1.43
C LEU A 37 -13.30 23.43 0.20
N THR A 38 -13.22 24.23 -0.86
CA THR A 38 -12.50 23.86 -2.09
C THR A 38 -10.99 24.12 -2.03
N VAL A 39 -10.50 24.62 -0.90
CA VAL A 39 -9.09 24.89 -0.64
C VAL A 39 -8.58 23.86 0.38
N PRO A 40 -7.48 23.14 0.08
CA PRO A 40 -6.93 22.17 1.01
C PRO A 40 -6.32 22.88 2.22
N ALA A 41 -6.42 22.22 3.38
CA ALA A 41 -5.82 22.67 4.62
C ALA A 41 -4.29 22.57 4.58
N VAL A 42 -3.77 21.42 4.11
CA VAL A 42 -2.33 21.13 4.06
C VAL A 42 -1.99 20.40 2.76
N LYS A 43 -0.77 20.57 2.25
CA LYS A 43 -0.26 19.90 1.05
C LYS A 43 1.09 19.25 1.31
N PHE A 44 1.21 17.96 0.98
CA PHE A 44 2.43 17.18 1.18
C PHE A 44 3.02 16.71 -0.15
N PRO A 45 4.29 17.02 -0.47
CA PRO A 45 4.89 16.59 -1.72
C PRO A 45 5.21 15.09 -1.69
N PHE A 46 4.80 14.35 -2.73
CA PHE A 46 5.10 12.92 -2.88
C PHE A 46 5.85 12.60 -4.18
N GLU A 47 6.54 11.45 -4.20
CA GLU A 47 7.25 10.95 -5.38
C GLU A 47 6.35 10.22 -6.39
N THR A 48 5.47 9.33 -5.92
CA THR A 48 4.53 8.61 -6.78
C THR A 48 3.12 8.59 -6.18
N SER A 49 2.08 8.58 -7.02
CA SER A 49 0.70 8.53 -6.52
C SER A 49 0.35 7.23 -5.77
N ARG A 50 1.14 6.16 -5.95
CA ARG A 50 0.98 4.89 -5.22
C ARG A 50 1.86 4.79 -3.99
N SER A 51 2.67 5.81 -3.72
CA SER A 51 3.52 5.87 -2.54
C SER A 51 2.94 6.84 -1.52
N VAL A 52 1.61 6.86 -1.36
CA VAL A 52 0.88 7.65 -0.36
C VAL A 52 -0.15 6.71 0.27
N ILE A 53 -0.19 6.66 1.60
CA ILE A 53 -1.17 5.89 2.37
C ILE A 53 -1.47 6.64 3.67
N SER A 54 -2.57 6.29 4.32
CA SER A 54 -2.88 6.77 5.66
C SER A 54 -3.17 5.64 6.64
N CYS A 55 -2.55 5.70 7.80
CA CYS A 55 -2.69 4.71 8.88
C CYS A 55 -2.39 5.40 10.21
N ASP A 56 -3.12 5.06 11.28
CA ASP A 56 -2.78 5.50 12.64
C ASP A 56 -1.62 4.63 13.15
N ILE A 57 -0.38 5.08 12.91
CA ILE A 57 0.83 4.31 13.25
C ILE A 57 1.32 4.60 14.68
N ASN A 58 0.89 5.71 15.27
CA ASN A 58 1.29 6.11 16.62
C ASN A 58 0.22 5.79 17.70
N ARG A 59 -0.98 5.35 17.29
CA ARG A 59 -2.15 5.02 18.11
C ARG A 59 -2.72 6.19 18.90
N ASP A 60 -2.73 7.37 18.31
CA ASP A 60 -3.41 8.52 18.89
C ASP A 60 -4.89 8.63 18.49
N GLY A 61 -5.39 7.71 17.66
CA GLY A 61 -6.76 7.69 17.17
C GLY A 61 -6.98 8.60 15.95
N LYS A 62 -5.94 9.24 15.43
CA LYS A 62 -5.94 10.01 14.19
C LYS A 62 -5.09 9.26 13.17
N ARG A 63 -5.54 9.21 11.92
CA ARG A 63 -4.75 8.54 10.88
C ARG A 63 -3.62 9.46 10.44
N ASP A 64 -2.41 8.93 10.43
CA ASP A 64 -1.20 9.61 9.95
C ASP A 64 -1.11 9.55 8.41
N ILE A 65 -0.25 10.38 7.84
CA ILE A 65 0.06 10.38 6.41
C ILE A 65 1.46 9.83 6.22
N ILE A 66 1.57 8.77 5.42
CA ILE A 66 2.84 8.13 5.08
C ILE A 66 3.04 8.27 3.58
N LEU A 67 4.17 8.82 3.16
CA LEU A 67 4.47 8.98 1.74
C LEU A 67 5.94 8.81 1.41
N GLN A 68 6.24 8.42 0.16
CA GLN A 68 7.60 8.52 -0.35
C GLN A 68 7.94 9.96 -0.66
N LYS A 69 9.01 10.45 -0.03
CA LYS A 69 9.58 11.78 -0.18
C LYS A 69 9.82 12.11 -1.65
N LYS A 70 9.27 13.24 -2.10
CA LYS A 70 9.49 13.76 -3.45
C LYS A 70 10.98 13.97 -3.74
N GLY A 71 11.41 13.59 -4.94
CA GLY A 71 12.80 13.62 -5.38
C GLY A 71 13.63 12.44 -4.87
N SER A 72 13.05 11.50 -4.13
CA SER A 72 13.73 10.27 -3.72
C SER A 72 13.76 9.29 -4.88
N TYR A 73 14.96 8.94 -5.36
CA TYR A 73 15.15 8.00 -6.46
C TYR A 73 15.65 6.63 -6.01
N TYR A 74 16.58 6.58 -5.05
CA TYR A 74 17.26 5.35 -4.66
C TYR A 74 18.20 5.49 -3.44
N PRO A 75 17.96 4.78 -2.32
CA PRO A 75 16.71 4.12 -1.94
C PRO A 75 15.57 5.13 -1.61
N PRO A 76 14.30 4.69 -1.68
CA PRO A 76 13.14 5.43 -1.21
C PRO A 76 13.33 5.94 0.22
N VAL A 77 12.90 7.18 0.45
CA VAL A 77 12.73 7.72 1.79
C VAL A 77 11.23 7.88 2.02
N LEU A 78 10.70 7.29 3.11
CA LEU A 78 9.34 7.51 3.56
C LEU A 78 9.35 8.61 4.63
N ASP A 79 8.61 9.67 4.37
CA ASP A 79 8.31 10.71 5.36
C ASP A 79 6.90 10.45 5.92
N ILE A 80 6.77 10.63 7.22
CA ILE A 80 5.52 10.43 7.96
C ILE A 80 5.18 11.72 8.68
N TYR A 81 3.90 12.09 8.58
CA TYR A 81 3.29 13.24 9.22
C TYR A 81 2.17 12.74 10.10
N PHE A 82 2.26 12.98 11.40
CA PHE A 82 1.25 12.56 12.36
C PHE A 82 -0.06 13.30 12.13
N GLY A 83 -1.16 12.58 12.32
CA GLY A 83 -2.51 13.11 12.16
C GLY A 83 -2.91 14.07 13.28
N GLY A 84 -4.14 14.57 13.19
CA GLY A 84 -4.77 15.41 14.19
C GLY A 84 -4.88 16.89 13.79
N SER A 85 -5.38 17.70 14.73
CA SER A 85 -5.69 19.12 14.49
C SER A 85 -4.48 19.96 14.15
N ASP A 86 -3.30 19.54 14.62
CA ASP A 86 -2.04 20.27 14.51
C ASP A 86 -1.19 19.79 13.33
N ILE A 87 -1.75 18.94 12.45
CA ILE A 87 -1.04 18.41 11.29
C ILE A 87 -0.47 19.55 10.44
N ASP A 88 0.83 19.47 10.15
CA ASP A 88 1.56 20.47 9.38
C ASP A 88 2.46 19.82 8.33
N THR A 89 3.39 20.59 7.74
CA THR A 89 4.34 20.07 6.72
C THR A 89 5.72 19.72 7.28
N THR A 90 5.87 19.72 8.60
CA THR A 90 7.07 19.29 9.31
C THR A 90 7.04 17.78 9.42
N VAL A 91 8.13 17.12 9.03
CA VAL A 91 8.21 15.65 9.07
C VAL A 91 8.39 15.18 10.52
N ASP A 92 7.51 14.31 11.00
CA ASP A 92 7.60 13.73 12.36
C ASP A 92 8.57 12.56 12.41
N LEU A 93 8.47 11.65 11.43
CA LEU A 93 9.38 10.52 11.27
C LEU A 93 9.83 10.38 9.81
N SER A 94 11.09 9.99 9.61
CA SER A 94 11.63 9.73 8.28
C SER A 94 12.44 8.44 8.29
N PHE A 95 12.17 7.57 7.32
CA PHE A 95 12.81 6.26 7.21
C PHE A 95 13.36 6.06 5.80
N THR A 96 14.62 5.64 5.73
CA THR A 96 15.24 5.23 4.46
C THR A 96 15.01 3.74 4.24
N TRP A 97 14.48 3.35 3.08
CA TRP A 97 14.30 1.95 2.72
C TRP A 97 15.66 1.23 2.66
N HIS A 98 15.71 0.01 3.19
CA HIS A 98 16.98 -0.70 3.39
C HIS A 98 17.61 -1.20 2.08
N ASP A 99 16.82 -1.51 1.05
CA ASP A 99 17.32 -2.00 -0.23
C ASP A 99 17.62 -0.84 -1.20
N SER A 100 18.91 -0.58 -1.39
CA SER A 100 19.44 0.40 -2.35
C SER A 100 19.20 0.04 -3.82
N LEU A 101 18.50 -1.07 -4.09
CA LEU A 101 18.03 -1.55 -5.39
C LEU A 101 16.49 -1.66 -5.53
N ILE A 102 15.67 -1.06 -4.64
CA ILE A 102 14.29 -0.57 -4.93
C ILE A 102 14.15 0.94 -5.29
N LYS A 103 13.43 1.29 -6.39
CA LYS A 103 13.19 2.70 -6.84
C LYS A 103 12.03 3.39 -6.11
N TYR A 104 10.95 2.63 -5.96
CA TYR A 104 9.67 3.13 -5.49
C TYR A 104 9.00 2.07 -4.62
N LEU A 105 8.26 2.53 -3.63
CA LEU A 105 7.42 1.72 -2.76
C LEU A 105 5.95 1.94 -3.16
N GLU A 106 5.19 0.87 -3.38
CA GLU A 106 3.76 0.94 -3.70
C GLU A 106 2.93 0.43 -2.51
N PHE A 107 2.04 1.26 -1.98
CA PHE A 107 1.04 0.87 -0.98
C PHE A 107 -0.26 0.42 -1.67
N TRP A 108 -1.00 -0.51 -1.06
CA TRP A 108 -2.18 -1.13 -1.70
C TRP A 108 -3.47 -1.15 -0.89
N PHE A 109 -3.39 -1.14 0.43
CA PHE A 109 -4.57 -1.29 1.28
C PHE A 109 -4.57 -0.20 2.34
N ASP A 110 -5.64 0.61 2.38
CA ASP A 110 -5.80 1.63 3.42
C ASP A 110 -6.03 0.99 4.79
N TYR A 111 -6.67 -0.17 4.86
CA TYR A 111 -6.82 -0.96 6.10
C TYR A 111 -6.47 -2.41 5.82
N PHE A 112 -5.58 -2.96 6.66
CA PHE A 112 -5.04 -4.30 6.50
C PHE A 112 -4.53 -4.83 7.85
N ASP A 113 -5.40 -5.38 8.68
CA ASP A 113 -5.06 -6.01 9.97
C ASP A 113 -4.88 -7.51 9.75
N PHE A 114 -3.67 -7.94 9.38
CA PHE A 114 -3.38 -9.30 8.92
C PHE A 114 -3.38 -10.31 10.07
N ASN A 115 -3.01 -9.89 11.28
CA ASN A 115 -2.94 -10.75 12.45
C ASN A 115 -4.16 -10.65 13.38
N GLY A 116 -5.05 -9.67 13.18
CA GLY A 116 -6.25 -9.47 13.99
C GLY A 116 -5.95 -8.86 15.35
N ASP A 117 -4.86 -8.09 15.49
CA ASP A 117 -4.49 -7.45 16.75
C ASP A 117 -5.05 -6.02 16.89
N GLY A 118 -5.88 -5.61 15.93
CA GLY A 118 -6.46 -4.28 15.84
C GLY A 118 -5.47 -3.20 15.39
N PHE A 119 -4.24 -3.55 15.01
CA PHE A 119 -3.32 -2.67 14.29
C PHE A 119 -3.44 -2.96 12.79
N SER A 120 -3.59 -1.92 11.97
CA SER A 120 -3.45 -2.13 10.51
C SER A 120 -1.97 -2.22 10.17
N GLU A 121 -1.53 -3.27 9.52
CA GLU A 121 -0.24 -3.33 8.86
C GLU A 121 -0.15 -2.44 7.62
N LEU A 122 1.09 -2.13 7.22
CA LEU A 122 1.37 -1.61 5.89
C LEU A 122 1.62 -2.76 4.93
N PHE A 123 0.80 -2.85 3.90
CA PHE A 123 1.04 -3.72 2.76
C PHE A 123 1.80 -2.97 1.66
N LEU A 124 3.05 -3.37 1.45
CA LEU A 124 4.01 -2.72 0.57
C LEU A 124 4.43 -3.64 -0.55
N VAL A 125 4.52 -3.10 -1.77
CA VAL A 125 4.98 -3.83 -2.94
C VAL A 125 6.18 -3.11 -3.52
N THR A 126 7.23 -3.86 -3.79
CA THR A 126 8.42 -3.36 -4.49
C THR A 126 8.69 -4.17 -5.76
N GLY A 127 9.40 -3.55 -6.70
CA GLY A 127 9.78 -4.18 -7.95
C GLY A 127 11.22 -3.87 -8.32
N LYS A 128 11.98 -4.89 -8.71
CA LYS A 128 13.34 -4.75 -9.23
C LYS A 128 13.44 -5.36 -10.62
N THR A 129 13.91 -4.61 -11.61
CA THR A 129 14.15 -5.15 -12.96
C THR A 129 15.26 -6.20 -12.93
N SER A 130 15.04 -7.34 -13.57
CA SER A 130 16.06 -8.36 -13.77
C SER A 130 16.85 -8.08 -15.05
N LEU A 131 18.17 -8.26 -15.04
CA LEU A 131 19.02 -8.06 -16.23
C LEU A 131 18.68 -9.04 -17.38
N TYR A 132 18.05 -10.17 -17.05
CA TYR A 132 17.78 -11.27 -17.98
C TYR A 132 16.30 -11.41 -18.34
N SER A 133 15.46 -10.47 -17.91
CA SER A 133 14.01 -10.54 -18.10
C SER A 133 13.41 -9.14 -18.15
N SER A 134 12.51 -8.89 -19.12
CA SER A 134 11.66 -7.69 -19.15
C SER A 134 10.71 -7.59 -17.95
N TYR A 135 10.70 -8.61 -17.08
CA TYR A 135 9.86 -8.72 -15.89
C TYR A 135 10.70 -8.63 -14.64
N GLY A 136 10.24 -7.80 -13.69
CA GLY A 136 10.92 -7.57 -12.42
C GLY A 136 10.61 -8.63 -11.36
N ILE A 137 11.56 -8.82 -10.44
CA ILE A 137 11.32 -9.45 -9.15
C ILE A 137 10.30 -8.59 -8.41
N LYS A 138 9.25 -9.21 -7.87
CA LYS A 138 8.24 -8.52 -7.05
C LYS A 138 8.33 -9.02 -5.61
N SER A 139 8.38 -8.08 -4.69
CA SER A 139 8.43 -8.38 -3.26
C SER A 139 7.21 -7.74 -2.59
N LEU A 140 6.46 -8.53 -1.84
CA LEU A 140 5.30 -8.10 -1.07
C LEU A 140 5.71 -8.13 0.40
N TYR A 141 5.61 -6.99 1.08
CA TYR A 141 5.95 -6.80 2.47
C TYR A 141 4.70 -6.54 3.27
N ILE A 142 4.58 -7.20 4.42
CA ILE A 142 3.61 -6.89 5.46
C ILE A 142 4.42 -6.31 6.62
N ILE A 143 4.28 -5.02 6.88
CA ILE A 143 5.05 -4.31 7.92
C ILE A 143 4.14 -3.99 9.10
N LYS A 144 4.55 -4.41 10.29
CA LYS A 144 3.84 -4.10 11.54
C LYS A 144 3.91 -2.60 11.84
N THR A 145 2.76 -2.02 12.16
CA THR A 145 2.67 -0.59 12.53
C THR A 145 2.76 -0.35 14.03
N GLN A 146 2.80 -1.40 14.85
CA GLN A 146 2.86 -1.27 16.30
C GLN A 146 4.02 -0.37 16.77
N PRO A 147 3.76 0.60 17.66
CA PRO A 147 4.81 1.42 18.27
C PRO A 147 5.83 0.59 19.07
N PRO A 148 7.15 0.87 18.97
CA PRO A 148 7.76 1.88 18.11
C PRO A 148 7.83 1.43 16.64
N PHE A 149 7.25 2.25 15.76
CA PHE A 149 7.19 1.97 14.33
C PHE A 149 8.60 1.93 13.70
N ASN A 150 8.85 0.93 12.85
CA ASN A 150 10.05 0.85 12.03
C ASN A 150 9.82 -0.02 10.79
N LEU A 151 10.58 0.23 9.73
CA LEU A 151 10.46 -0.49 8.45
C LEU A 151 11.18 -1.85 8.40
N ASN A 152 11.79 -2.30 9.50
CA ASN A 152 12.58 -3.54 9.53
C ASN A 152 11.80 -4.74 10.10
N ASN A 153 10.65 -4.51 10.72
CA ASN A 153 9.78 -5.56 11.24
C ASN A 153 8.72 -5.94 10.19
N TYR A 154 9.09 -6.83 9.27
CA TYR A 154 8.24 -7.22 8.17
C TYR A 154 8.26 -8.73 7.90
N SER A 155 7.16 -9.23 7.34
CA SER A 155 7.11 -10.51 6.63
C SER A 155 7.13 -10.27 5.12
N LEU A 156 7.75 -11.18 4.36
CA LEU A 156 8.05 -11.00 2.95
C LEU A 156 7.64 -12.22 2.12
N ILE A 157 6.96 -11.98 1.00
CA ILE A 157 6.88 -12.93 -0.10
C ILE A 157 7.61 -12.36 -1.30
N GLN A 158 8.56 -13.13 -1.83
CA GLN A 158 9.31 -12.73 -3.02
C GLN A 158 8.96 -13.61 -4.21
N PHE A 159 8.52 -12.97 -5.28
CA PHE A 159 8.25 -13.57 -6.58
C PHE A 159 9.42 -13.32 -7.50
N TYR A 160 10.13 -14.40 -7.78
CA TYR A 160 11.07 -14.44 -8.87
C TYR A 160 10.29 -14.76 -10.14
N PRO A 161 10.56 -14.07 -11.26
CA PRO A 161 10.00 -14.49 -12.53
C PRO A 161 10.49 -15.91 -12.84
N ASP A 162 9.59 -16.90 -12.79
CA ASP A 162 9.87 -18.25 -13.29
C ASP A 162 9.51 -18.35 -14.79
N THR A 163 9.59 -19.56 -15.35
CA THR A 163 9.26 -19.81 -16.76
C THR A 163 7.76 -19.85 -17.04
N SER A 164 6.90 -19.93 -16.01
CA SER A 164 5.49 -20.22 -16.13
C SER A 164 4.60 -19.02 -15.79
N TYR A 165 4.72 -18.40 -14.62
CA TYR A 165 3.85 -17.31 -14.17
C TYR A 165 4.64 -16.12 -13.61
N GLN A 166 4.08 -14.92 -13.80
CA GLN A 166 4.62 -13.67 -13.31
C GLN A 166 3.54 -12.86 -12.61
N VAL A 167 3.92 -11.77 -11.93
CA VAL A 167 2.98 -10.78 -11.38
C VAL A 167 3.08 -9.52 -12.26
N PRO A 168 2.38 -9.46 -13.42
CA PRO A 168 2.62 -8.43 -14.44
C PRO A 168 1.86 -7.13 -14.18
N SER A 169 0.68 -7.22 -13.58
CA SER A 169 -0.22 -6.09 -13.35
C SER A 169 -0.97 -6.32 -12.04
N LEU A 170 -0.89 -5.34 -11.18
CA LEU A 170 -1.08 -5.43 -9.75
C LEU A 170 -2.57 -5.38 -9.41
N VAL A 171 -3.25 -6.53 -9.44
CA VAL A 171 -4.61 -6.65 -8.89
C VAL A 171 -4.48 -7.31 -7.53
N TYR A 172 -4.30 -6.47 -6.50
CA TYR A 172 -4.35 -6.89 -5.11
C TYR A 172 -5.78 -6.72 -4.57
N SER A 173 -6.16 -7.57 -3.64
CA SER A 173 -7.44 -7.46 -2.95
C SER A 173 -7.28 -7.95 -1.51
N SER A 174 -7.91 -7.26 -0.58
CA SER A 174 -7.98 -7.66 0.82
C SER A 174 -9.43 -7.78 1.26
N ALA A 175 -9.69 -8.72 2.16
CA ALA A 175 -10.97 -8.98 2.81
C ALA A 175 -10.75 -10.03 3.91
N ASP A 176 -11.70 -10.19 4.82
CA ASP A 176 -11.80 -11.39 5.65
C ASP A 176 -12.58 -12.46 4.86
N LEU A 177 -11.88 -13.45 4.30
CA LEU A 177 -12.44 -14.46 3.38
C LEU A 177 -12.92 -15.71 4.10
N ASP A 178 -12.45 -15.98 5.33
CA ASP A 178 -12.85 -17.13 6.13
C ASP A 178 -13.64 -16.78 7.40
N GLY A 179 -13.82 -15.49 7.68
CA GLY A 179 -14.64 -14.98 8.77
C GLY A 179 -13.95 -15.02 10.13
N ASP A 180 -12.62 -15.09 10.17
CA ASP A 180 -11.85 -15.19 11.40
C ASP A 180 -11.50 -13.83 12.04
N GLY A 181 -11.93 -12.74 11.41
CA GLY A 181 -11.71 -11.37 11.85
C GLY A 181 -10.34 -10.80 11.47
N LYS A 182 -9.50 -11.55 10.75
CA LYS A 182 -8.22 -11.10 10.22
C LYS A 182 -8.37 -10.73 8.75
N THR A 183 -7.46 -9.89 8.28
CA THR A 183 -7.44 -9.46 6.89
C THR A 183 -6.63 -10.45 6.06
N ASP A 184 -7.30 -11.10 5.12
CA ASP A 184 -6.67 -11.90 4.08
C ASP A 184 -6.25 -11.02 2.92
N PHE A 185 -5.38 -11.55 2.06
CA PHE A 185 -5.12 -10.91 0.79
C PHE A 185 -4.97 -11.91 -0.35
N SER A 186 -5.22 -11.39 -1.56
CA SER A 186 -4.95 -12.10 -2.79
C SER A 186 -4.27 -11.20 -3.81
N PHE A 187 -3.57 -11.83 -4.74
CA PHE A 187 -3.07 -11.15 -5.91
C PHE A 187 -3.09 -12.06 -7.13
N GLN A 188 -3.09 -11.41 -8.29
CA GLN A 188 -3.11 -12.08 -9.58
C GLN A 188 -1.69 -12.37 -10.10
N MET A 189 -1.53 -13.54 -10.69
CA MET A 189 -0.36 -13.97 -11.45
C MET A 189 -0.81 -14.33 -12.88
N SER A 190 -0.06 -13.94 -13.90
CA SER A 190 -0.38 -14.30 -15.30
C SER A 190 0.73 -15.14 -15.89
N LYS A 191 0.35 -16.08 -16.76
CA LYS A 191 1.29 -16.96 -17.43
C LYS A 191 2.15 -16.14 -18.38
N LYS A 192 3.46 -16.39 -18.35
CA LYS A 192 4.42 -15.72 -19.23
C LYS A 192 4.12 -16.07 -20.68
N PHE A 193 4.08 -15.06 -21.57
CA PHE A 193 3.81 -15.22 -23.01
C PHE A 193 2.46 -15.85 -23.36
N ALA A 194 1.46 -15.81 -22.47
CA ALA A 194 0.11 -16.21 -22.84
C ALA A 194 -0.44 -15.29 -23.96
N PRO A 195 -1.17 -15.83 -24.95
CA PRO A 195 -1.87 -15.04 -25.95
C PRO A 195 -2.81 -14.02 -25.28
N ALA A 196 -2.91 -12.80 -25.82
CA ALA A 196 -3.74 -11.74 -25.24
C ALA A 196 -5.23 -12.11 -25.20
N ASP A 197 -5.67 -12.96 -26.13
CA ASP A 197 -7.01 -13.52 -26.28
C ASP A 197 -7.25 -14.79 -25.44
N SER A 198 -6.19 -15.35 -24.83
CA SER A 198 -6.28 -16.50 -23.93
C SER A 198 -5.29 -16.36 -22.75
N PRO A 199 -5.49 -15.34 -21.89
CA PRO A 199 -4.61 -15.13 -20.76
C PRO A 199 -4.80 -16.26 -19.75
N ALA A 200 -3.78 -17.09 -19.54
CA ALA A 200 -3.79 -18.05 -18.44
C ALA A 200 -3.41 -17.30 -17.15
N VAL A 201 -4.38 -17.11 -16.26
CA VAL A 201 -4.20 -16.37 -15.00
C VAL A 201 -4.38 -17.32 -13.81
N LYS A 202 -3.68 -17.02 -12.73
CA LYS A 202 -3.83 -17.63 -11.41
C LYS A 202 -4.09 -16.53 -10.40
N ARG A 203 -4.89 -16.82 -9.39
CA ARG A 203 -5.00 -16.00 -8.20
C ARG A 203 -4.46 -16.79 -7.02
N ARG A 204 -3.54 -16.19 -6.28
CA ARG A 204 -3.05 -16.74 -5.02
C ARG A 204 -3.65 -15.96 -3.87
N MET A 205 -4.08 -16.67 -2.83
CA MET A 205 -4.74 -16.14 -1.64
C MET A 205 -3.97 -16.59 -0.39
N TYR A 206 -3.88 -15.70 0.59
CA TYR A 206 -3.23 -15.90 1.87
C TYR A 206 -4.20 -15.51 2.97
N TYR A 207 -4.44 -16.43 3.90
CA TYR A 207 -5.23 -16.15 5.09
C TYR A 207 -4.41 -15.39 6.13
N GLY A 208 -5.02 -14.37 6.73
CA GLY A 208 -4.52 -13.64 7.88
C GLY A 208 -4.19 -14.61 9.01
N ASN A 209 -3.08 -14.35 9.72
CA ASN A 209 -2.71 -15.16 10.88
C ASN A 209 -1.75 -14.43 11.81
N GLU A 210 -1.83 -14.78 13.11
CA GLU A 210 -1.06 -14.13 14.19
C GLU A 210 0.46 -14.20 14.00
N ASN A 211 0.93 -15.25 13.33
CA ASN A 211 2.35 -15.53 13.17
C ASN A 211 2.97 -14.88 11.93
N PHE A 212 2.16 -14.21 11.10
CA PHE A 212 2.59 -13.71 9.79
C PHE A 212 3.22 -14.81 8.92
N ASP A 213 2.74 -16.04 9.05
CA ASP A 213 3.15 -17.18 8.24
C ASP A 213 2.58 -17.05 6.83
N LEU A 214 3.48 -16.96 5.85
CA LEU A 214 3.18 -16.81 4.43
C LEU A 214 3.59 -18.08 3.64
N SER A 215 3.74 -19.22 4.33
CA SER A 215 4.10 -20.50 3.70
C SER A 215 2.90 -21.24 3.10
N GLN A 216 1.70 -21.04 3.66
CA GLN A 216 0.47 -21.64 3.19
C GLN A 216 -0.31 -20.65 2.33
N TYR A 217 -0.85 -21.14 1.22
CA TYR A 217 -1.67 -20.36 0.31
C TYR A 217 -2.63 -21.24 -0.47
N TYR A 218 -3.72 -20.64 -0.94
CA TYR A 218 -4.63 -21.26 -1.89
C TYR A 218 -4.43 -20.66 -3.29
N GLU A 219 -4.56 -21.49 -4.33
CA GLU A 219 -4.50 -21.04 -5.73
C GLU A 219 -5.75 -21.44 -6.51
N ILE A 220 -6.29 -20.48 -7.25
CA ILE A 220 -7.32 -20.73 -8.26
C ILE A 220 -6.72 -20.44 -9.63
N THR A 221 -6.83 -21.38 -10.56
CA THR A 221 -6.55 -21.12 -11.98
C THR A 221 -7.78 -20.46 -12.55
N ASP A 222 -7.65 -19.23 -13.04
CA ASP A 222 -8.80 -18.38 -13.24
C ASP A 222 -8.76 -17.56 -14.53
N THR A 223 -9.94 -17.32 -15.12
CA THR A 223 -10.23 -16.28 -16.11
C THR A 223 -11.23 -15.24 -15.58
N PHE A 224 -11.75 -15.42 -14.36
CA PHE A 224 -12.68 -14.54 -13.67
C PHE A 224 -11.97 -13.33 -13.06
N ILE A 225 -12.67 -12.19 -13.06
CA ILE A 225 -12.30 -10.98 -12.31
C ILE A 225 -13.19 -10.98 -11.06
N ILE A 226 -12.59 -10.97 -9.87
CA ILE A 226 -13.34 -10.77 -8.63
C ILE A 226 -13.83 -9.32 -8.61
N LEU A 227 -15.15 -9.15 -8.63
CA LEU A 227 -15.78 -7.87 -8.30
C LEU A 227 -15.63 -7.68 -6.79
N LYS A 228 -15.07 -6.55 -6.34
CA LYS A 228 -15.07 -6.18 -4.92
C LYS A 228 -16.53 -6.26 -4.43
N GLY A 229 -16.83 -7.20 -3.54
CA GLY A 229 -18.09 -7.20 -2.81
C GLY A 229 -18.04 -6.04 -1.82
N CYS A 230 -18.99 -5.10 -1.93
CA CYS A 230 -19.21 -4.16 -0.85
C CYS A 230 -19.72 -4.95 0.37
N ILE A 231 -19.09 -4.73 1.52
CA ILE A 231 -19.71 -4.97 2.82
C ILE A 231 -20.31 -3.64 3.27
#